data_AF-A0A1M3Q6N1-F1
#
_entry.id   AF-A0A1M3Q6N1-F1
#
_cell.length_a   1.000
_cell.length_b   1.000
_cell.length_c   1.000
_cell.angle_alpha   90.00
_cell.angle_beta   90.00
_cell.angle_gamma   90.00
#
_symmetry.space_group_name_H-M   'P 1'
#
loop_
_entity.id
_entity.type
_entity.pdbx_description
1 polymer ?
#
loop_
_entity_poly.entity_id
_entity_poly.type
_entity_poly.pdbx_seq_one_letter_code
_entity_poly.pdbx_strand_id
1 'polypeptide(L)'
;MRYEFLKRMPSPGTRTLGLGLILAIVAFVSFALPVRQAAAAPSNQYSAQEIVDAGHSFFGSASGGLAKVIERAFQQYGLPNGYILGQEGSGAFLAGLTYGEGQLNTKNAGEHPLYWQGPSLGFDYGGQGTRVMMLVYDLPSINSVYTRFGGVSGQAFVVAGFGMTVLKNNNIVLVPIRTGLGARLGVNMGYLKVTPNPTWNPF
;
A
#
# COMPACT_ATOMS: atom_id res chain seq x y z
N MET A 1 41.20 -92.34 -65.78
CA MET A 1 42.29 -92.55 -64.79
C MET A 1 42.44 -91.25 -64.00
N ARG A 2 42.59 -91.37 -62.68
CA ARG A 2 42.77 -90.36 -61.62
C ARG A 2 43.64 -89.14 -62.02
N TYR A 3 43.54 -87.93 -61.44
CA TYR A 3 43.57 -87.57 -60.02
C TYR A 3 43.01 -86.16 -59.76
N GLU A 4 42.36 -86.04 -58.61
CA GLU A 4 42.11 -84.83 -57.81
C GLU A 4 43.37 -83.98 -57.54
N PHE A 5 43.25 -82.66 -57.38
CA PHE A 5 43.46 -81.92 -56.11
C PHE A 5 43.60 -80.40 -56.32
N LEU A 6 42.78 -79.63 -55.58
CA LEU A 6 43.01 -78.28 -54.99
C LEU A 6 43.60 -77.16 -55.88
N LYS A 7 43.17 -75.89 -55.80
CA LYS A 7 43.21 -75.07 -54.58
C LYS A 7 42.73 -73.65 -54.90
N ARG A 8 41.85 -73.13 -54.03
CA ARG A 8 41.69 -71.70 -53.64
C ARG A 8 41.43 -70.66 -54.73
N MET A 9 40.16 -70.28 -54.84
CA MET A 9 39.74 -68.98 -55.37
C MET A 9 40.14 -67.84 -54.40
N PRO A 10 40.70 -66.73 -54.91
CA PRO A 10 40.91 -65.50 -54.14
C PRO A 10 39.61 -64.69 -53.99
N SER A 11 39.44 -64.06 -52.82
CA SER A 11 38.29 -63.23 -52.46
C SER A 11 38.20 -61.96 -53.30
N PRO A 12 37.04 -61.62 -53.89
CA PRO A 12 36.88 -60.34 -54.56
C PRO A 12 36.66 -59.20 -53.56
N GLY A 13 37.38 -58.11 -53.81
CA GLY A 13 36.75 -56.79 -53.83
C GLY A 13 36.84 -55.98 -52.55
N THR A 14 37.94 -55.23 -52.46
CA THR A 14 38.04 -53.89 -51.87
C THR A 14 36.67 -53.18 -51.81
N ARG A 15 36.15 -52.99 -50.59
CA ARG A 15 34.97 -52.15 -50.37
C ARG A 15 35.37 -50.71 -50.65
N THR A 16 34.84 -50.18 -51.74
CA THR A 16 34.76 -48.75 -52.04
C THR A 16 34.16 -48.01 -50.84
N LEU A 17 34.95 -47.11 -50.25
CA LEU A 17 34.49 -46.11 -49.29
C LEU A 17 33.48 -45.21 -49.98
N GLY A 18 32.20 -45.50 -49.77
CA GLY A 18 31.10 -44.62 -50.16
C GLY A 18 31.13 -43.34 -49.34
N LEU A 19 31.39 -42.23 -50.03
CA LEU A 19 30.99 -40.88 -49.66
C LEU A 19 29.59 -40.88 -49.04
N GLY A 20 29.43 -40.27 -47.87
CA GLY A 20 28.11 -39.86 -47.40
C GLY A 20 27.98 -39.82 -45.90
N LEU A 21 28.43 -38.73 -45.27
CA LEU A 21 27.63 -38.02 -44.27
C LEU A 21 28.33 -36.71 -43.85
N ILE A 22 28.14 -35.66 -44.65
CA ILE A 22 28.23 -34.29 -44.12
C ILE A 22 26.85 -34.05 -43.49
N LEU A 23 26.71 -34.31 -42.18
CA LEU A 23 25.53 -33.93 -41.42
C LEU A 23 25.93 -32.92 -40.34
N ALA A 24 25.52 -31.69 -40.65
CA ALA A 24 25.54 -30.47 -39.86
C ALA A 24 25.56 -30.68 -38.33
N ILE A 25 26.65 -30.23 -37.70
CA ILE A 25 26.64 -29.83 -36.29
C ILE A 25 25.87 -28.50 -36.26
N VAL A 26 24.56 -28.58 -36.02
CA VAL A 26 23.73 -27.40 -35.71
C VAL A 26 24.14 -26.94 -34.31
N ALA A 27 24.93 -25.88 -34.25
CA ALA A 27 25.23 -25.18 -33.02
C ALA A 27 23.92 -24.63 -32.43
N PHE A 28 23.46 -25.25 -31.35
CA PHE A 28 22.37 -24.74 -30.53
C PHE A 28 22.89 -23.53 -29.74
N VAL A 29 22.94 -22.36 -30.39
CA VAL A 29 23.14 -21.09 -29.71
C VAL A 29 21.81 -20.69 -29.10
N SER A 30 21.57 -21.13 -27.86
CA SER A 30 20.46 -20.68 -27.04
C SER A 30 20.61 -19.17 -26.81
N PHE A 31 19.91 -18.37 -27.62
CA PHE A 31 19.72 -16.94 -27.37
C PHE A 31 18.84 -16.80 -26.12
N ALA A 32 19.49 -16.68 -24.96
CA ALA A 32 18.83 -16.23 -23.74
C ALA A 32 18.48 -14.74 -23.92
N LEU A 33 17.26 -14.47 -24.37
CA LEU A 33 16.72 -13.12 -24.35
C LEU A 33 16.62 -12.68 -22.88
N PRO A 34 17.23 -11.55 -22.47
CA PRO A 34 16.98 -11.02 -21.15
C PRO A 34 15.50 -10.68 -21.06
N VAL A 35 14.76 -11.42 -20.24
CA VAL A 35 13.42 -11.00 -19.81
C VAL A 35 13.61 -9.66 -19.10
N ARG A 36 13.35 -8.57 -19.82
CA ARG A 36 13.19 -7.26 -19.20
C ARG A 36 11.99 -7.40 -18.28
N GLN A 37 12.24 -7.55 -16.98
CA GLN A 37 11.21 -7.33 -15.98
C GLN A 37 10.67 -5.93 -16.25
N ALA A 38 9.44 -5.85 -16.74
CA ALA A 38 8.76 -4.58 -16.86
C ALA A 38 8.71 -4.01 -15.45
N ALA A 39 9.48 -2.94 -15.21
CA ALA A 39 9.35 -2.18 -13.98
C ALA A 39 7.88 -1.79 -13.89
N ALA A 40 7.18 -2.31 -12.87
CA ALA A 40 5.80 -1.93 -12.62
C ALA A 40 5.75 -0.40 -12.57
N ALA A 41 4.86 0.21 -13.37
CA ALA A 41 4.67 1.65 -13.32
C ALA A 41 4.48 2.07 -11.85
N PRO A 42 5.12 3.16 -11.39
CA PRO A 42 5.00 3.57 -9.99
C PRO A 42 3.52 3.69 -9.64
N SER A 43 3.06 2.86 -8.71
CA SER A 43 1.67 2.89 -8.28
C SER A 43 1.43 4.20 -7.54
N ASN A 44 0.34 4.91 -7.86
CA ASN A 44 -0.06 6.11 -7.11
C ASN A 44 -0.68 5.77 -5.75
N GLN A 45 -0.66 4.49 -5.34
CA GLN A 45 -1.37 3.96 -4.18
C GLN A 45 -0.42 3.22 -3.24
N TYR A 46 -0.71 3.29 -1.95
CA TYR A 46 -0.01 2.59 -0.88
C TYR A 46 -0.60 1.20 -0.66
N SER A 47 0.27 0.22 -0.52
CA SER A 47 -0.06 -1.13 -0.08
C SER A 47 -0.40 -1.17 1.41
N ALA A 48 -1.07 -2.23 1.85
CA ALA A 48 -1.39 -2.43 3.27
C ALA A 48 -0.12 -2.46 4.13
N GLN A 49 0.94 -3.11 3.63
CA GLN A 49 2.21 -3.21 4.34
C GLN A 49 2.85 -1.84 4.56
N GLU A 50 2.92 -0.98 3.53
CA GLU A 50 3.45 0.38 3.65
C GLU A 50 2.69 1.19 4.72
N ILE A 51 1.36 1.07 4.76
CA ILE A 51 0.53 1.76 5.76
C ILE A 51 0.72 1.17 7.16
N VAL A 52 0.82 -0.15 7.29
CA VAL A 52 1.11 -0.81 8.58
C VAL A 52 2.46 -0.37 9.12
N ASP A 53 3.49 -0.31 8.28
CA ASP A 53 4.85 0.08 8.69
C ASP A 53 4.92 1.55 9.09
N ALA A 54 4.30 2.44 8.30
CA ALA A 54 4.16 3.85 8.65
C ALA A 54 3.41 4.02 9.99
N GLY A 55 2.34 3.26 10.19
CA GLY A 55 1.54 3.30 11.42
C GLY A 55 2.28 2.75 12.64
N HIS A 56 3.05 1.67 12.50
CA HIS A 56 3.89 1.13 13.58
C HIS A 56 4.93 2.15 14.04
N SER A 57 5.63 2.77 13.09
CA SER A 57 6.60 3.83 13.37
C SER A 57 5.92 5.01 14.07
N PHE A 58 4.77 5.43 13.55
CA PHE A 58 4.05 6.60 14.04
C PHE A 58 3.43 6.41 15.43
N PHE A 59 2.72 5.30 15.67
CA PHE A 59 2.10 5.02 16.95
C PHE A 59 3.09 4.47 18.00
N GLY A 60 4.31 4.08 17.59
CA GLY A 60 5.29 3.47 18.47
C GLY A 60 4.87 2.09 18.99
N SER A 61 3.94 1.43 18.29
CA SER A 61 3.37 0.15 18.70
C SER A 61 3.24 -0.79 17.51
N ALA A 62 3.97 -1.91 17.54
CA ALA A 62 3.76 -3.03 16.62
C ALA A 62 2.65 -3.95 17.15
N SER A 63 1.40 -3.47 17.11
CA SER A 63 0.27 -4.25 17.64
C SER A 63 -0.57 -4.87 16.53
N GLY A 64 -1.01 -6.11 16.74
CA GLY A 64 -1.95 -6.78 15.83
C GLY A 64 -3.30 -6.03 15.69
N GLY A 65 -3.62 -5.12 16.62
CA GLY A 65 -4.81 -4.26 16.52
C GLY A 65 -4.74 -3.27 15.36
N LEU A 66 -3.58 -2.63 15.18
CA LEU A 66 -3.37 -1.69 14.07
C LEU A 66 -3.53 -2.40 12.72
N ALA A 67 -2.86 -3.54 12.56
CA ALA A 67 -2.94 -4.33 11.34
C ALA A 67 -4.39 -4.72 10.99
N LYS A 68 -5.20 -5.14 11.97
CA LYS A 68 -6.62 -5.47 11.75
C LYS A 68 -7.47 -4.27 11.36
N VAL A 69 -7.23 -3.09 11.95
CA VAL A 69 -7.96 -1.87 11.57
C VAL A 69 -7.59 -1.43 10.15
N ILE A 70 -6.31 -1.52 9.78
CA ILE A 70 -5.84 -1.21 8.43
C ILE A 70 -6.42 -2.23 7.44
N GLU A 71 -6.34 -3.52 7.74
CA GLU A 71 -6.94 -4.57 6.93
C GLU A 71 -8.43 -4.30 6.70
N ARG A 72 -9.17 -3.92 7.76
CA ARG A 72 -10.58 -3.54 7.66
C ARG A 72 -10.79 -2.37 6.70
N ALA A 73 -9.99 -1.30 6.81
CA ALA A 73 -10.09 -0.15 5.94
C ALA A 73 -9.79 -0.51 4.47
N PHE A 74 -8.76 -1.34 4.24
CA PHE A 74 -8.38 -1.81 2.91
C PHE A 74 -9.43 -2.71 2.28
N GLN A 75 -10.05 -3.61 3.06
CA GLN A 75 -11.16 -4.43 2.59
C GLN A 75 -12.38 -3.59 2.17
N GLN A 76 -12.60 -2.44 2.81
CA GLN A 76 -13.75 -1.57 2.50
C GLN A 76 -13.49 -0.60 1.35
N TYR A 77 -12.29 -0.01 1.30
CA TYR A 77 -11.99 1.16 0.46
C TYR A 77 -10.85 0.93 -0.53
N GLY A 78 -10.21 -0.25 -0.53
CA GLY A 78 -9.12 -0.58 -1.43
C GLY A 78 -7.80 0.04 -0.99
N LEU A 79 -7.02 0.56 -1.95
CA LEU A 79 -5.69 1.11 -1.69
C LEU A 79 -5.74 2.64 -1.61
N PRO A 80 -5.25 3.27 -0.53
CA PRO A 80 -5.22 4.73 -0.42
C PRO A 80 -4.13 5.32 -1.31
N ASN A 81 -4.35 6.54 -1.82
CA ASN A 81 -3.35 7.31 -2.56
C ASN A 81 -2.70 8.44 -1.73
N GLY A 82 -3.06 8.54 -0.45
CA GLY A 82 -2.40 9.38 0.54
C GLY A 82 -2.60 8.87 1.97
N TYR A 83 -1.78 9.31 2.90
CA TYR A 83 -2.05 9.16 4.33
C TYR A 83 -1.57 10.38 5.11
N ILE A 84 -2.25 10.70 6.20
CA ILE A 84 -1.93 11.82 7.08
C ILE A 84 -1.40 11.25 8.39
N LEU A 85 -0.28 11.78 8.88
CA LEU A 85 0.21 11.53 10.23
C LEU A 85 0.18 12.84 11.01
N GLY A 86 -0.42 12.84 12.19
CA GLY A 86 -0.42 14.04 13.01
C GLY A 86 -1.05 13.88 14.37
N GLN A 87 -1.18 14.99 15.08
CA GLN A 87 -1.59 15.00 16.47
C GLN A 87 -2.81 15.89 16.65
N GLU A 88 -3.67 15.50 17.57
CA GLU A 88 -4.88 16.21 17.96
C GLU A 88 -4.73 16.66 19.41
N GLY A 89 -4.99 17.94 19.65
CA GLY A 89 -5.15 18.50 20.98
C GLY A 89 -6.59 18.93 21.19
N SER A 90 -7.23 18.42 22.24
CA SER A 90 -8.43 19.03 22.80
C SER A 90 -8.02 19.79 24.06
N GLY A 91 -7.79 21.09 23.94
CA GLY A 91 -7.70 21.92 25.14
C GLY A 91 -9.05 21.86 25.87
N ALA A 92 -9.04 21.57 27.17
CA ALA A 92 -10.21 21.50 28.06
C ALA A 92 -11.09 22.77 28.11
N PHE A 93 -10.78 23.78 27.31
CA PHE A 93 -11.23 25.14 27.47
C PHE A 93 -12.30 25.59 26.46
N LEU A 94 -12.56 24.88 25.35
CA LEU A 94 -13.42 25.43 24.29
C LEU A 94 -14.38 24.40 23.66
N ALA A 95 -15.59 24.31 24.23
CA ALA A 95 -16.84 24.00 23.51
C ALA A 95 -16.94 22.64 22.77
N GLY A 96 -16.18 21.61 23.15
CA GLY A 96 -16.30 20.27 22.53
C GLY A 96 -15.73 20.22 21.12
N LEU A 97 -14.57 20.85 20.91
CA LEU A 97 -13.84 20.86 19.64
C LEU A 97 -12.45 20.22 19.79
N THR A 98 -11.97 19.63 18.70
CA THR A 98 -10.60 19.14 18.55
C THR A 98 -9.90 19.96 17.47
N TYR A 99 -8.61 20.21 17.69
CA TYR A 99 -7.73 20.86 16.73
C TYR A 99 -6.54 19.95 16.50
N GLY A 100 -6.22 19.68 15.24
CA GLY A 100 -5.06 18.89 14.91
C GLY A 100 -4.22 19.47 13.80
N GLU A 101 -2.99 18.98 13.75
CA GLU A 101 -1.98 19.34 12.78
C GLU A 101 -1.23 18.09 12.35
N GLY A 102 -0.78 18.05 11.10
CA GLY A 102 -0.08 16.90 10.56
C GLY A 102 0.43 17.10 9.15
N GLN A 103 0.98 16.02 8.60
CA GLN A 103 1.55 15.97 7.26
C GLN A 103 0.77 14.98 6.40
N LEU A 104 0.22 15.44 5.28
CA LEU A 104 -0.25 14.57 4.20
C LEU A 104 0.95 14.04 3.42
N ASN A 105 1.08 12.73 3.35
CA ASN A 105 2.07 12.00 2.59
C ASN A 105 1.42 11.45 1.32
N THR A 106 2.06 11.67 0.17
CA THR A 106 1.62 11.14 -1.13
C THR A 106 2.80 10.52 -1.87
N LYS A 107 2.54 9.51 -2.71
CA LYS A 107 3.63 8.82 -3.44
C LYS A 107 4.33 9.73 -4.45
N ASN A 108 3.56 10.59 -5.12
CA ASN A 108 4.02 11.31 -6.32
C ASN A 108 3.83 12.83 -6.26
N ALA A 109 3.34 13.38 -5.15
CA ALA A 109 3.16 14.81 -4.97
C ALA A 109 3.83 15.36 -3.69
N GLY A 110 4.65 14.55 -3.02
CA GLY A 110 5.40 14.94 -1.82
C GLY A 110 4.56 15.01 -0.55
N GLU A 111 5.10 15.73 0.44
CA GLU A 111 4.50 15.93 1.76
C GLU A 111 3.94 17.35 1.91
N HIS A 112 2.78 17.48 2.55
CA HIS A 112 2.09 18.77 2.71
C HIS A 112 1.59 18.96 4.15
N PRO A 113 1.96 20.05 4.83
CA PRO A 113 1.36 20.41 6.11
C PRO A 113 -0.11 20.70 5.94
N LEU A 114 -0.90 20.24 6.91
CA LEU A 114 -2.31 20.54 6.99
C LEU A 114 -2.76 20.56 8.44
N TYR A 115 -3.92 21.17 8.63
CA TYR A 115 -4.57 21.35 9.92
C TYR A 115 -6.00 20.88 9.82
N TRP A 116 -6.59 20.50 10.94
CA TRP A 116 -8.00 20.17 10.97
C TRP A 116 -8.69 20.58 12.26
N GLN A 117 -10.01 20.69 12.16
CA GLN A 117 -10.90 21.03 13.25
C GLN A 117 -12.12 20.12 13.19
N GLY A 118 -12.60 19.64 14.33
CA GLY A 118 -13.77 18.78 14.39
C GLY A 118 -14.41 18.79 15.78
N PRO A 119 -15.54 18.11 15.97
CA PRO A 119 -16.09 17.90 17.30
C PRO A 119 -15.14 17.00 18.11
N SER A 120 -14.97 17.31 19.39
CA SER A 120 -14.29 16.47 20.38
C SER A 120 -15.30 15.97 21.40
N LEU A 121 -15.09 14.74 21.88
CA LEU A 121 -15.79 14.25 23.07
C LEU A 121 -15.10 14.67 24.38
N GLY A 122 -14.10 15.54 24.30
CA GLY A 122 -13.55 16.26 25.44
C GLY A 122 -12.59 15.45 26.31
N PHE A 123 -11.94 14.41 25.79
CA PHE A 123 -11.04 13.57 26.59
C PHE A 123 -9.65 13.31 25.98
N ASP A 124 -9.18 14.10 25.01
CA ASP A 124 -7.79 14.02 24.52
C ASP A 124 -6.80 14.62 25.55
N TYR A 125 -6.94 14.22 26.81
CA TYR A 125 -6.17 14.71 27.95
C TYR A 125 -4.83 14.01 28.06
N GLY A 126 -3.82 14.74 27.61
CA GLY A 126 -2.42 14.58 27.96
C GLY A 126 -1.72 15.75 27.31
N GLY A 127 -0.80 16.43 27.99
CA GLY A 127 -0.07 17.58 27.42
C GLY A 127 0.74 17.29 26.14
N GLN A 128 0.62 16.06 25.61
CA GLN A 128 1.26 15.53 24.41
C GLN A 128 0.28 15.27 23.25
N GLY A 129 -1.04 15.50 23.43
CA GLY A 129 -2.06 15.24 22.39
C GLY A 129 -2.30 13.75 22.08
N THR A 130 -3.28 13.49 21.22
CA THR A 130 -3.60 12.15 20.69
C THR A 130 -3.05 12.02 19.28
N ARG A 131 -2.26 10.96 19.00
CA ARG A 131 -1.81 10.65 17.64
C ARG A 131 -2.96 10.12 16.79
N VAL A 132 -3.04 10.58 15.54
CA VAL A 132 -4.00 10.11 14.54
C VAL A 132 -3.29 9.86 13.21
N MET A 133 -3.61 8.71 12.60
CA MET A 133 -3.26 8.39 11.22
C MET A 133 -4.54 8.46 10.40
N MET A 134 -4.58 9.17 9.29
CA MET A 134 -5.76 9.20 8.41
C MET A 134 -5.43 8.65 7.03
N LEU A 135 -6.12 7.62 6.58
CA LEU A 135 -5.95 7.12 5.22
C LEU A 135 -6.80 7.97 4.27
N VAL A 136 -6.22 8.36 3.13
CA VAL A 136 -6.86 9.20 2.12
C VAL A 136 -7.01 8.41 0.84
N TYR A 137 -8.25 8.23 0.39
CA TYR A 137 -8.60 7.51 -0.83
C TYR A 137 -9.14 8.48 -1.87
N ASP A 138 -8.88 8.17 -3.14
CA ASP A 138 -9.39 8.90 -4.29
C ASP A 138 -9.08 10.40 -4.27
N LEU A 139 -7.95 10.80 -3.66
CA LEU A 139 -7.50 12.20 -3.64
C LEU A 139 -7.04 12.63 -5.06
N PRO A 140 -7.76 13.53 -5.75
CA PRO A 140 -7.43 13.87 -7.14
C PRO A 140 -6.30 14.90 -7.24
N SER A 141 -6.17 15.76 -6.23
CA SER A 141 -5.09 16.74 -6.09
C SER A 141 -4.90 17.11 -4.62
N ILE A 142 -3.73 17.63 -4.26
CA ILE A 142 -3.43 18.08 -2.90
C ILE A 142 -4.49 19.07 -2.39
N ASN A 143 -4.86 20.05 -3.22
CA ASN A 143 -5.83 21.08 -2.84
C ASN A 143 -7.22 20.52 -2.52
N SER A 144 -7.56 19.33 -3.00
CA SER A 144 -8.86 18.71 -2.77
C SER A 144 -9.03 18.18 -1.35
N VAL A 145 -7.93 18.03 -0.58
CA VAL A 145 -8.00 17.65 0.83
C VAL A 145 -8.52 18.80 1.70
N TYR A 146 -8.33 20.05 1.27
CA TYR A 146 -8.70 21.25 2.03
C TYR A 146 -10.21 21.54 1.92
N THR A 147 -11.00 20.69 2.56
CA THR A 147 -12.44 20.72 2.50
C THR A 147 -13.06 20.27 3.83
N ARG A 148 -14.38 20.12 3.85
CA ARG A 148 -15.14 19.60 4.99
C ARG A 148 -15.60 18.19 4.70
N PHE A 149 -15.21 17.24 5.54
CA PHE A 149 -15.64 15.86 5.46
C PHE A 149 -16.79 15.61 6.44
N GLY A 150 -17.87 14.99 5.94
CA GLY A 150 -18.99 14.54 6.76
C GLY A 150 -18.82 13.09 7.19
N GLY A 151 -19.18 12.77 8.42
CA GLY A 151 -19.11 11.42 8.96
C GLY A 151 -20.12 10.48 8.30
N VAL A 152 -19.68 9.25 8.05
CA VAL A 152 -20.53 8.18 7.51
C VAL A 152 -21.05 7.33 8.66
N SER A 153 -22.38 7.32 8.84
CA SER A 153 -23.02 6.59 9.93
C SER A 153 -22.79 5.07 9.82
N GLY A 154 -22.55 4.42 10.97
CA GLY A 154 -22.42 2.96 11.07
C GLY A 154 -21.12 2.37 10.51
N GLN A 155 -20.13 3.20 10.16
CA GLN A 155 -18.85 2.74 9.59
C GLN A 155 -17.68 2.75 10.59
N ALA A 156 -17.96 3.05 11.86
CA ALA A 156 -16.95 2.97 12.89
C ALA A 156 -16.58 1.52 13.20
N PHE A 157 -15.30 1.28 13.47
CA PHE A 157 -14.79 -0.06 13.81
C PHE A 157 -13.69 0.06 14.86
N VAL A 158 -13.74 -0.78 15.90
CA VAL A 158 -12.77 -0.77 17.01
C VAL A 158 -12.28 -2.18 17.27
N VAL A 159 -10.97 -2.36 17.37
CA VAL A 159 -10.34 -3.65 17.67
C VAL A 159 -9.02 -3.43 18.43
N ALA A 160 -8.84 -4.18 19.53
CA ALA A 160 -7.58 -4.23 20.28
C ALA A 160 -6.94 -2.85 20.58
N GLY A 161 -7.76 -1.86 20.95
CA GLY A 161 -7.29 -0.52 21.29
C GLY A 161 -7.05 0.42 20.10
N PHE A 162 -7.39 0.01 18.88
CA PHE A 162 -7.40 0.84 17.67
C PHE A 162 -8.83 1.06 17.21
N GLY A 163 -9.14 2.26 16.72
CA GLY A 163 -10.47 2.61 16.23
C GLY A 163 -10.39 3.44 14.98
N MET A 164 -11.26 3.14 14.01
CA MET A 164 -11.41 3.91 12.78
C MET A 164 -12.80 4.53 12.68
N THR A 165 -12.86 5.69 12.04
CA THR A 165 -14.09 6.30 11.49
C THR A 165 -13.96 6.49 10.00
N VAL A 166 -15.07 6.84 9.36
CA VAL A 166 -15.09 7.12 7.93
C VAL A 166 -15.76 8.46 7.72
N LEU A 167 -15.07 9.34 7.01
CA LEU A 167 -15.57 10.64 6.59
C LEU A 167 -15.50 10.74 5.07
N LYS A 168 -16.41 11.50 4.46
CA LYS A 168 -16.45 11.69 3.01
C LYS A 168 -16.70 13.14 2.62
N ASN A 169 -16.12 13.50 1.48
CA ASN A 169 -16.48 14.68 0.70
C ASN A 169 -16.39 14.30 -0.78
N ASN A 170 -17.51 14.40 -1.51
CA ASN A 170 -17.60 13.91 -2.88
C ASN A 170 -17.11 12.45 -2.98
N ASN A 171 -16.09 12.20 -3.81
CA ASN A 171 -15.48 10.90 -3.99
C ASN A 171 -14.34 10.60 -3.00
N ILE A 172 -13.87 11.60 -2.26
CA ILE A 172 -12.72 11.44 -1.36
C ILE A 172 -13.20 10.77 -0.07
N VAL A 173 -12.55 9.68 0.30
CA VAL A 173 -12.75 9.00 1.59
C VAL A 173 -11.57 9.28 2.49
N LEU A 174 -11.87 9.74 3.70
CA LEU A 174 -10.90 9.96 4.76
C LEU A 174 -11.21 9.01 5.90
N VAL A 175 -10.22 8.21 6.31
CA VAL A 175 -10.38 7.19 7.37
C VAL A 175 -9.44 7.50 8.53
N PRO A 176 -9.88 8.28 9.53
CA PRO A 176 -9.10 8.56 10.73
C PRO A 176 -9.01 7.32 11.63
N ILE A 177 -7.79 6.95 11.99
CA ILE A 177 -7.41 5.83 12.86
C ILE A 177 -6.73 6.38 14.11
N ARG A 178 -7.24 6.01 15.29
CA ARG A 178 -6.76 6.43 16.60
C ARG A 178 -6.49 5.25 17.51
N THR A 179 -5.71 5.46 18.56
CA THR A 179 -5.35 4.44 19.56
C THR A 179 -5.87 4.77 20.96
N GLY A 180 -5.88 3.78 21.85
CA GLY A 180 -6.22 3.96 23.26
C GLY A 180 -7.66 4.44 23.47
N LEU A 181 -7.83 5.52 24.24
CA LEU A 181 -9.15 6.13 24.47
C LEU A 181 -9.72 6.76 23.19
N GLY A 182 -8.86 7.31 22.33
CA GLY A 182 -9.26 7.89 21.04
C GLY A 182 -9.91 6.87 20.10
N ALA A 183 -9.56 5.58 20.24
CA ALA A 183 -10.19 4.50 19.48
C ALA A 183 -11.69 4.33 19.81
N ARG A 184 -12.08 4.53 21.07
CA ARG A 184 -13.48 4.31 21.52
C ARG A 184 -14.35 5.55 21.38
N LEU A 185 -13.75 6.72 21.50
CA LEU A 185 -14.46 8.00 21.49
C LEU A 185 -14.50 8.62 20.09
N GLY A 186 -13.46 8.40 19.29
CA GLY A 186 -13.37 8.95 17.93
C GLY A 186 -14.43 8.40 16.97
N VAL A 187 -15.10 7.28 17.31
CA VAL A 187 -16.12 6.59 16.49
C VAL A 187 -17.34 7.45 16.13
N ASN A 188 -17.59 8.55 16.84
CA ASN A 188 -18.72 9.44 16.62
C ASN A 188 -18.32 10.80 16.00
N MET A 189 -17.20 10.85 15.27
CA MET A 189 -16.80 12.07 14.58
C MET A 189 -17.69 12.31 13.34
N GLY A 190 -18.68 13.19 13.50
CA GLY A 190 -19.63 13.53 12.43
C GLY A 190 -19.11 14.53 11.40
N TYR A 191 -17.98 15.19 11.66
CA TYR A 191 -17.47 16.29 10.85
C TYR A 191 -15.97 16.49 11.04
N LEU A 192 -15.26 16.88 9.97
CA LEU A 192 -13.88 17.32 10.03
C LEU A 192 -13.62 18.38 8.96
N LYS A 193 -13.19 19.57 9.36
CA LYS A 193 -12.68 20.61 8.45
C LYS A 193 -11.18 20.46 8.31
N VAL A 194 -10.67 20.43 7.09
CA VAL A 194 -9.23 20.39 6.79
C VAL A 194 -8.81 21.70 6.12
N THR A 195 -7.71 22.30 6.57
CA THR A 195 -7.20 23.59 6.09
C THR A 195 -5.70 23.57 5.83
N PRO A 196 -5.20 24.39 4.90
CA PRO A 196 -3.76 24.52 4.65
C PRO A 196 -3.04 25.36 5.73
N ASN A 197 -3.78 26.17 6.49
CA ASN A 197 -3.26 27.01 7.55
C ASN A 197 -4.03 26.75 8.85
N PRO A 198 -3.41 26.95 10.03
CA PRO A 198 -4.08 26.76 11.31
C PRO A 198 -5.19 27.80 11.46
N THR A 199 -6.34 27.38 11.99
CA THR A 199 -7.46 28.29 12.24
C THR A 199 -8.28 27.85 13.44
N TRP A 200 -8.78 28.82 14.19
CA TRP A 200 -9.70 28.59 15.30
C TRP A 200 -11.12 28.33 14.84
N ASN A 201 -11.51 28.82 13.65
CA ASN A 201 -12.87 28.70 13.13
C ASN A 201 -13.10 27.29 12.55
N PRO A 202 -13.96 26.45 13.14
CA PRO A 202 -14.22 25.10 12.65
C PRO A 202 -15.22 25.06 11.47
N PHE A 203 -15.84 26.19 11.11
CA PHE A 203 -16.91 26.30 10.09
C PHE A 203 -16.49 27.03 8.81
#